data_AF-A0A2N3IDB1-F1
#
_entry.id   AF-A0A2N3IDB1-F1
#
_cell.length_a   1.000
_cell.length_b   1.000
_cell.length_c   1.000
_cell.angle_alpha   90.00
_cell.angle_beta   90.00
_cell.angle_gamma   90.00
#
_symmetry.space_group_name_H-M   'P 1'
#
loop_
_entity.id
_entity.type
_entity.pdbx_description
1 polymer ?
#
loop_
_entity_poly.entity_id
_entity_poly.type
_entity_poly.pdbx_seq_one_letter_code
_entity_poly.pdbx_strand_id
1 'polypeptide(L)'
;MKKLYIFILLLQVSFLWLTSCSLIERINALRITEINFIGNGLQATVVSEVLDTEKKKTATEHGFCWAIGVVPELGTSYTDSIMLGEKANEDQLFSATIERLLPDTDYYIRSFLIVDGKIKYSLPEKIRTREIRPEDVLISITSSVMGQDSVFLYGIVNKTRFEFLAPITVTQYGTIIASEPDSTKGISKTETNFVPNVINNFLHKYAIPNIPPPTITLPQPLQGALFAWAFVDFYRNDTPSQIRRLYTRRIILRKR
;
A
#
# COMPACT_ATOMS: atom_id res chain seq x y z
N MET A 1 -69.28 -14.09 35.58
CA MET A 1 -68.06 -14.93 35.54
C MET A 1 -67.33 -14.95 34.19
N LYS A 2 -68.01 -15.02 33.02
CA LYS A 2 -67.35 -15.01 31.69
C LYS A 2 -66.51 -13.76 31.37
N LYS A 3 -66.92 -12.56 31.83
CA LYS A 3 -66.17 -11.30 31.59
C LYS A 3 -64.85 -11.20 32.37
N LEU A 4 -64.73 -11.88 33.51
CA LEU A 4 -63.51 -11.90 34.33
C LEU A 4 -62.44 -12.82 33.72
N TYR A 5 -62.87 -13.94 33.12
CA TYR A 5 -61.97 -14.89 32.45
C TYR A 5 -61.35 -14.29 31.18
N ILE A 6 -62.12 -13.52 30.41
CA ILE A 6 -61.64 -12.80 29.22
C ILE A 6 -60.59 -11.73 29.60
N PHE A 7 -60.78 -11.06 30.73
CA PHE A 7 -59.84 -10.04 31.20
C PHE A 7 -58.51 -10.65 31.65
N ILE A 8 -58.55 -11.81 32.33
CA ILE A 8 -57.34 -12.55 32.74
C ILE A 8 -56.62 -13.14 31.52
N LEU A 9 -57.36 -13.63 30.51
CA LEU A 9 -56.77 -14.16 29.27
C LEU A 9 -56.06 -13.06 28.46
N LEU A 10 -56.63 -11.85 28.39
CA LEU A 10 -56.00 -10.69 27.74
C LEU A 10 -54.75 -10.20 28.48
N LEU A 11 -54.72 -10.31 29.81
CA LEU A 11 -53.56 -9.96 30.64
C LEU A 11 -52.39 -10.94 30.48
N GLN A 12 -52.69 -12.22 30.21
CA GLN A 12 -51.66 -13.24 29.95
C GLN A 12 -51.10 -13.14 28.52
N VAL A 13 -51.93 -12.76 27.54
CA VAL A 13 -51.47 -12.51 26.17
C VAL A 13 -50.62 -11.24 26.09
N SER A 14 -50.88 -10.20 26.90
CA SER A 14 -50.01 -9.02 26.96
C SER A 14 -48.68 -9.28 27.68
N PHE A 15 -48.65 -10.19 28.66
CA PHE A 15 -47.42 -10.62 29.32
C PHE A 15 -46.50 -11.46 28.39
N LEU A 16 -47.08 -12.15 27.42
CA LEU A 16 -46.34 -12.90 26.38
C LEU A 16 -45.72 -12.01 25.30
N TRP A 17 -46.07 -10.72 25.24
CA TRP A 17 -45.49 -9.76 24.28
C TRP A 17 -44.36 -8.91 24.86
N LEU A 18 -44.14 -8.94 26.18
CA LEU A 18 -43.06 -8.19 26.84
C LEU A 18 -41.76 -8.99 27.00
N THR A 19 -41.73 -10.27 26.60
CA THR A 19 -40.51 -11.10 26.59
C THR A 19 -39.84 -11.18 25.21
N SER A 20 -40.31 -10.40 24.23
CA SER A 20 -39.51 -10.08 23.04
C SER A 20 -38.42 -9.06 23.44
N CYS A 21 -37.54 -9.48 24.33
CA CYS A 21 -36.22 -8.88 24.41
C CYS A 21 -35.53 -9.31 23.12
N SER A 22 -35.54 -8.42 22.13
CA SER A 22 -34.73 -8.59 20.93
C SER A 22 -33.28 -8.67 21.39
N LEU A 23 -32.77 -9.89 21.58
CA LEU A 23 -31.37 -10.18 21.38
C LEU A 23 -31.13 -9.84 19.92
N ILE A 24 -30.82 -8.57 19.67
CA ILE A 24 -30.22 -8.15 18.41
C ILE A 24 -28.89 -8.89 18.42
N GLU A 25 -28.86 -10.07 17.79
CA GLU A 25 -27.62 -10.76 17.48
C GLU A 25 -26.78 -9.76 16.71
N ARG A 26 -25.75 -9.21 17.37
CA ARG A 26 -24.72 -8.48 16.65
C ARG A 26 -24.07 -9.51 15.73
N ILE A 27 -24.37 -9.40 14.43
CA ILE A 27 -23.98 -10.35 13.38
C ILE A 27 -22.45 -10.59 13.32
N ASN A 28 -21.64 -9.76 13.99
CA ASN A 28 -20.19 -9.94 14.10
C ASN A 28 -19.69 -9.71 15.53
N ALA A 29 -18.86 -10.64 16.01
CA ALA A 29 -18.18 -10.54 17.32
C ALA A 29 -17.06 -9.49 17.34
N LEU A 30 -16.63 -9.04 16.16
CA LEU A 30 -15.53 -8.10 15.96
C LEU A 30 -15.94 -7.01 14.99
N ARG A 31 -15.34 -5.83 15.15
CA ARG A 31 -15.45 -4.73 14.20
C ARG A 31 -14.11 -4.03 14.06
N ILE A 32 -13.63 -3.92 12.83
CA ILE A 32 -12.53 -3.01 12.51
C ILE A 32 -13.07 -1.58 12.68
N THR A 33 -12.45 -0.80 13.56
CA THR A 33 -12.86 0.56 13.88
C THR A 33 -12.11 1.58 13.04
N GLU A 34 -10.86 1.28 12.71
CA GLU A 34 -9.97 2.21 12.04
C GLU A 34 -8.91 1.46 11.23
N ILE A 35 -8.58 2.00 10.06
CA ILE A 35 -7.42 1.60 9.27
C ILE A 35 -6.66 2.86 8.87
N ASN A 36 -5.45 2.99 9.40
CA ASN A 36 -4.57 4.11 9.13
C ASN A 36 -3.37 3.66 8.31
N PHE A 37 -3.23 4.25 7.13
CA PHE A 37 -2.04 4.04 6.33
C PHE A 37 -0.83 4.75 6.95
N ILE A 38 0.26 3.99 7.13
CA ILE A 38 1.56 4.48 7.59
C ILE A 38 2.59 4.20 6.48
N GLY A 39 3.77 4.79 6.58
CA GLY A 39 4.91 4.40 5.74
C GLY A 39 4.59 4.54 4.27
N ASN A 40 4.30 5.77 3.83
CA ASN A 40 3.98 6.06 2.44
C ASN A 40 2.77 5.26 1.90
N GLY A 41 1.88 4.70 2.73
CA GLY A 41 0.69 3.96 2.28
C GLY A 41 0.96 2.53 1.83
N LEU A 42 2.10 1.97 2.23
CA LEU A 42 2.50 0.57 2.01
C LEU A 42 2.51 -0.24 3.32
N GLN A 43 2.05 0.39 4.40
CA GLN A 43 1.79 -0.21 5.69
C GLN A 43 0.43 0.28 6.18
N ALA A 44 -0.28 -0.52 6.96
CA ALA A 44 -1.57 -0.15 7.53
C ALA A 44 -1.66 -0.58 8.99
N THR A 45 -1.87 0.37 9.90
CA THR A 45 -2.27 0.06 11.27
C THR A 45 -3.77 -0.13 11.30
N VAL A 46 -4.18 -1.32 11.74
CA VAL A 46 -5.58 -1.73 11.84
C VAL A 46 -5.94 -1.79 13.31
N VAL A 47 -7.03 -1.14 13.68
CA VAL A 47 -7.60 -1.18 15.03
C VAL A 47 -8.93 -1.92 14.98
N SER A 48 -9.12 -2.86 15.88
CA SER A 48 -10.36 -3.62 15.99
C SER A 48 -10.89 -3.61 17.41
N GLU A 49 -12.21 -3.59 17.50
CA GLU A 49 -12.99 -3.71 18.72
C GLU A 49 -13.64 -5.10 18.81
N VAL A 50 -13.67 -5.64 20.02
CA VAL A 50 -14.41 -6.84 20.40
C VAL A 50 -15.81 -6.43 20.83
N LEU A 51 -16.82 -6.77 20.03
CA LEU A 51 -18.21 -6.34 20.22
C LEU A 51 -19.06 -7.31 21.04
N ASP A 52 -18.70 -8.59 21.02
CA ASP A 52 -19.43 -9.64 21.70
C ASP A 52 -18.48 -10.71 22.21
N THR A 53 -18.32 -10.73 23.52
CA THR A 53 -17.79 -11.89 24.24
C THR A 53 -18.91 -12.41 25.11
N GLU A 54 -19.34 -13.65 24.84
CA GLU A 54 -20.07 -14.45 25.83
C GLU A 54 -19.34 -14.26 27.16
N LYS A 55 -19.99 -13.57 28.10
CA LYS A 55 -19.36 -13.05 29.32
C LYS A 55 -18.47 -14.14 29.94
N LYS A 56 -17.14 -13.93 29.91
CA LYS A 56 -16.03 -14.72 30.50
C LYS A 56 -15.21 -15.70 29.64
N LYS A 57 -15.39 -15.80 28.31
CA LYS A 57 -14.49 -16.65 27.50
C LYS A 57 -13.27 -15.91 26.95
N THR A 58 -12.08 -16.24 27.43
CA THR A 58 -10.80 -15.72 26.90
C THR A 58 -10.55 -16.25 25.49
N ALA A 59 -10.11 -15.39 24.57
CA ALA A 59 -9.64 -15.83 23.26
C ALA A 59 -8.24 -16.45 23.41
N THR A 60 -8.07 -17.66 22.92
CA THR A 60 -6.76 -18.36 22.92
C THR A 60 -5.79 -17.72 21.93
N GLU A 61 -6.30 -17.00 20.93
CA GLU A 61 -5.51 -16.25 19.96
C GLU A 61 -6.37 -15.14 19.36
N HIS A 62 -5.74 -14.01 18.97
CA HIS A 62 -6.42 -12.91 18.29
C HIS A 62 -5.49 -12.20 17.32
N GLY A 63 -6.05 -11.48 16.37
CA GLY A 63 -5.23 -10.67 15.48
C GLY A 63 -5.92 -10.27 14.20
N PHE A 64 -5.12 -10.18 13.13
CA PHE A 64 -5.56 -9.72 11.83
C PHE A 64 -5.09 -10.66 10.74
N CYS A 65 -5.92 -10.86 9.72
CA CYS A 65 -5.59 -11.60 8.52
C CYS A 65 -5.96 -10.79 7.28
N TRP A 66 -5.19 -10.93 6.22
CA TRP A 66 -5.40 -10.18 4.98
C TRP A 66 -5.03 -11.01 3.76
N ALA A 67 -5.67 -10.70 2.64
CA ALA A 67 -5.43 -11.35 1.36
C ALA A 67 -5.68 -10.39 0.18
N ILE A 68 -5.09 -10.69 -0.97
CA ILE A 68 -5.22 -9.89 -2.20
C ILE A 68 -6.43 -10.38 -2.98
N GLY A 69 -7.35 -9.47 -3.31
CA GLY A 69 -8.49 -9.75 -4.19
C GLY A 69 -9.55 -10.72 -3.67
N VAL A 70 -9.33 -11.37 -2.52
CA VAL A 70 -10.26 -12.32 -1.88
C VAL A 70 -10.39 -12.05 -0.39
N VAL A 71 -11.50 -12.47 0.20
CA VAL A 71 -11.72 -12.35 1.65
C VAL A 71 -10.80 -13.35 2.39
N PRO A 72 -10.01 -12.90 3.38
CA PRO A 72 -9.05 -13.76 4.06
C PRO A 72 -9.72 -14.76 5.01
N GLU A 73 -9.14 -15.95 5.08
CA GLU A 73 -9.50 -17.05 5.99
C GLU A 73 -8.22 -17.73 6.51
N LEU A 74 -8.13 -17.92 7.82
CA LEU A 74 -6.92 -18.46 8.45
C LEU A 74 -6.66 -19.90 7.99
N GLY A 75 -5.38 -20.24 7.80
CA GLY A 75 -4.96 -21.57 7.35
C GLY A 75 -5.05 -21.80 5.83
N THR A 76 -5.47 -20.79 5.07
CA THR A 76 -5.41 -20.84 3.60
C THR A 76 -4.06 -20.35 3.08
N SER A 77 -3.63 -20.83 1.91
CA SER A 77 -2.32 -20.51 1.33
C SER A 77 -2.19 -19.08 0.79
N TYR A 78 -3.31 -18.35 0.67
CA TYR A 78 -3.38 -16.99 0.12
C TYR A 78 -3.62 -15.93 1.20
N THR A 79 -3.71 -16.34 2.46
CA THR A 79 -3.97 -15.45 3.59
C THR A 79 -2.70 -15.30 4.42
N ASP A 80 -2.29 -14.05 4.59
CA ASP A 80 -1.30 -13.67 5.59
C ASP A 80 -2.00 -13.31 6.90
N SER A 81 -1.29 -13.39 8.02
CA SER A 81 -1.85 -13.07 9.33
C SER A 81 -0.81 -12.59 10.33
N ILE A 82 -1.27 -11.78 11.29
CA ILE A 82 -0.57 -11.42 12.52
C ILE A 82 -1.34 -12.05 13.68
N MET A 83 -0.63 -12.85 14.48
CA MET A 83 -1.09 -13.45 15.73
C MET A 83 -0.59 -12.59 16.89
N LEU A 84 -1.47 -12.13 17.77
CA LEU A 84 -1.16 -11.22 18.88
C LEU A 84 -1.18 -11.94 20.23
N GLY A 85 -1.47 -13.24 20.25
CA GLY A 85 -1.53 -14.10 21.42
C GLY A 85 -2.91 -14.13 22.08
N GLU A 86 -2.95 -14.54 23.34
CA GLU A 86 -4.20 -14.59 24.11
C GLU A 86 -4.77 -13.19 24.35
N LYS A 87 -6.10 -13.08 24.42
CA LYS A 87 -6.78 -11.82 24.78
C LYS A 87 -7.85 -12.05 25.83
N ALA A 88 -7.69 -11.37 26.96
CA ALA A 88 -8.72 -11.27 27.97
C ALA A 88 -9.86 -10.35 27.50
N ASN A 89 -11.09 -10.67 27.89
CA ASN A 89 -12.30 -9.96 27.46
C ASN A 89 -12.42 -8.51 27.98
N GLU A 90 -11.51 -8.09 28.84
CA GLU A 90 -11.54 -6.78 29.51
C GLU A 90 -10.99 -5.67 28.61
N ASP A 91 -10.12 -6.01 27.65
CA ASP A 91 -9.58 -5.06 26.68
C ASP A 91 -10.41 -5.09 25.39
N GLN A 92 -11.31 -4.12 25.23
CA GLN A 92 -12.19 -4.07 24.07
C GLN A 92 -11.47 -3.80 22.75
N LEU A 93 -10.30 -3.14 22.77
CA LEU A 93 -9.55 -2.80 21.55
C LEU A 93 -8.26 -3.60 21.44
N PHE A 94 -7.83 -3.83 20.20
CA PHE A 94 -6.50 -4.29 19.85
C PHE A 94 -6.10 -3.73 18.49
N SER A 95 -4.80 -3.66 18.25
CA SER A 95 -4.28 -3.12 17.00
C SER A 95 -2.99 -3.81 16.59
N ALA A 96 -2.73 -3.82 15.29
CA ALA A 96 -1.46 -4.27 14.72
C ALA A 96 -1.14 -3.47 13.47
N THR A 97 0.15 -3.41 13.12
CA THR A 97 0.60 -2.83 11.86
C THR A 97 0.87 -3.97 10.87
N ILE A 98 0.13 -3.96 9.77
CA ILE A 98 0.41 -4.79 8.61
C ILE A 98 1.48 -4.08 7.78
N GLU A 99 2.63 -4.71 7.66
CA GLU A 99 3.78 -4.14 6.95
C GLU A 99 3.94 -4.75 5.56
N ARG A 100 4.74 -4.09 4.71
CA ARG A 100 5.19 -4.62 3.43
C ARG A 100 4.03 -5.01 2.50
N LEU A 101 3.00 -4.17 2.45
CA LEU A 101 1.93 -4.35 1.48
C LEU A 101 2.44 -4.05 0.07
N LEU A 102 1.97 -4.82 -0.91
CA LEU A 102 2.27 -4.58 -2.30
C LEU A 102 1.66 -3.25 -2.76
N PRO A 103 2.36 -2.46 -3.59
CA PRO A 103 1.87 -1.19 -4.10
C PRO A 103 0.71 -1.39 -5.08
N ASP A 104 -0.18 -0.40 -5.17
CA ASP A 104 -1.33 -0.40 -6.08
C ASP A 104 -2.11 -1.73 -6.07
N THR A 105 -2.48 -2.17 -4.87
CA THR A 105 -3.06 -3.51 -4.63
C THR A 105 -4.30 -3.42 -3.76
N ASP A 106 -5.36 -4.09 -4.19
CA ASP A 106 -6.59 -4.26 -3.42
C ASP A 106 -6.43 -5.41 -2.41
N TYR A 107 -6.55 -5.09 -1.13
CA TYR A 107 -6.54 -6.05 -0.03
C TYR A 107 -7.91 -6.12 0.63
N TYR A 108 -8.27 -7.31 1.12
CA TYR A 108 -9.32 -7.48 2.11
C TYR A 108 -8.67 -7.83 3.45
N ILE A 109 -9.11 -7.16 4.52
CA ILE A 109 -8.60 -7.32 5.88
C ILE A 109 -9.75 -7.79 6.78
N ARG A 110 -9.46 -8.74 7.66
CA ARG A 110 -10.33 -9.12 8.77
C ARG A 110 -9.54 -9.17 10.05
N SER A 111 -10.16 -8.71 11.13
CA SER A 111 -9.75 -9.10 12.48
C SER A 111 -10.37 -10.46 12.84
N PHE A 112 -9.70 -11.22 13.70
CA PHE A 112 -10.19 -12.51 14.17
C PHE A 112 -9.94 -12.75 15.67
N LEU A 113 -10.73 -13.66 16.24
CA LEU A 113 -10.56 -14.25 17.57
C LEU A 113 -10.71 -15.76 17.45
N ILE A 114 -9.88 -16.50 18.17
CA ILE A 114 -10.04 -17.95 18.36
C ILE A 114 -10.55 -18.17 19.78
N VAL A 115 -11.78 -18.69 19.90
CA VAL A 115 -12.45 -18.96 21.17
C VAL A 115 -12.99 -20.38 21.13
N ASP A 116 -12.63 -21.21 22.10
CA ASP A 116 -13.00 -22.64 22.15
C ASP A 116 -12.68 -23.39 20.84
N GLY A 117 -11.55 -23.07 20.21
CA GLY A 117 -11.12 -23.65 18.93
C GLY A 117 -11.93 -23.19 17.70
N LYS A 118 -12.89 -22.26 17.86
CA LYS A 118 -13.66 -21.68 16.76
C LYS A 118 -13.14 -20.29 16.44
N ILE A 119 -13.06 -19.99 15.15
CA ILE A 119 -12.65 -18.68 14.67
C ILE A 119 -13.88 -17.80 14.48
N LYS A 120 -13.84 -16.61 15.06
CA LYS A 120 -14.81 -15.53 14.83
C LYS A 120 -14.11 -14.41 14.07
N TYR A 121 -14.73 -13.92 13.00
CA TYR A 121 -14.19 -12.84 12.16
C TYR A 121 -15.01 -11.56 12.30
N SER A 122 -14.39 -10.43 11.96
CA SER A 122 -15.12 -9.22 11.57
C SER A 122 -15.61 -9.31 10.12
N LEU A 123 -16.45 -8.34 9.74
CA LEU A 123 -16.69 -8.08 8.32
C LEU A 123 -15.38 -7.74 7.62
N PRO A 124 -15.20 -8.18 6.36
CA PRO A 124 -14.01 -7.83 5.60
C PRO A 124 -14.03 -6.36 5.23
N GLU A 125 -12.94 -5.66 5.53
CA GLU A 125 -12.70 -4.30 5.07
C GLU A 125 -11.82 -4.32 3.83
N LYS A 126 -12.25 -3.63 2.77
CA LYS A 126 -11.47 -3.50 1.53
C LYS A 126 -10.62 -2.24 1.59
N ILE A 127 -9.32 -2.40 1.40
CA ILE A 127 -8.38 -1.28 1.26
C ILE A 127 -7.63 -1.37 -0.07
N ARG A 128 -7.14 -0.24 -0.57
CA ARG A 128 -6.22 -0.19 -1.70
C ARG A 128 -4.96 0.56 -1.30
N THR A 129 -3.81 -0.08 -1.46
CA THR A 129 -2.52 0.61 -1.28
C THR A 129 -2.26 1.58 -2.42
N ARG A 130 -1.48 2.62 -2.16
CA ARG A 130 -1.17 3.57 -3.22
C ARG A 130 -0.13 3.01 -4.21
N GLU A 131 -0.09 3.62 -5.39
CA GLU A 131 1.01 3.43 -6.31
C GLU A 131 2.31 4.04 -5.77
N ILE A 132 3.43 3.41 -6.14
CA ILE A 132 4.76 3.95 -5.87
C ILE A 132 5.00 5.22 -6.68
N ARG A 133 5.71 6.15 -6.05
CA ARG A 133 6.16 7.39 -6.67
C ARG A 133 7.67 7.57 -6.55
N PRO A 134 8.28 8.44 -7.37
CA PRO A 134 9.73 8.67 -7.35
C PRO A 134 10.27 9.09 -5.96
N GLU A 135 9.48 9.82 -5.18
CA GLU A 135 9.83 10.22 -3.80
C GLU A 135 10.02 9.05 -2.84
N ASP A 136 9.50 7.86 -3.15
CA ASP A 136 9.65 6.65 -2.33
C ASP A 136 11.03 6.01 -2.47
N VAL A 137 11.64 6.14 -3.65
CA VAL A 137 12.91 5.49 -4.01
C VAL A 137 14.12 6.41 -3.81
N LEU A 138 13.87 7.66 -3.39
CA LEU A 138 14.85 8.76 -3.43
C LEU A 138 15.65 8.70 -4.73
N ILE A 139 14.96 8.87 -5.86
CA ILE A 139 15.61 9.03 -7.15
C ILE A 139 15.58 10.49 -7.57
N SER A 140 16.73 11.02 -7.97
CA SER A 140 16.84 12.41 -8.42
C SER A 140 18.07 12.63 -9.30
N ILE A 141 18.00 13.65 -10.15
CA ILE A 141 19.19 14.31 -10.69
C ILE A 141 19.50 15.46 -9.73
N THR A 142 20.66 15.39 -9.08
CA THR A 142 21.09 16.37 -8.07
C THR A 142 21.78 17.56 -8.69
N SER A 143 22.47 17.37 -9.81
CA SER A 143 23.07 18.46 -10.58
C SER A 143 23.22 18.10 -12.06
N SER A 144 23.38 19.14 -12.88
CA SER A 144 23.65 18.98 -14.30
C SER A 144 24.66 20.02 -14.77
N VAL A 145 25.53 19.61 -15.69
CA VAL A 145 26.51 20.48 -16.33
C VAL A 145 26.37 20.32 -17.83
N MET A 146 26.00 21.39 -18.54
CA MET A 146 25.92 21.38 -19.99
C MET A 146 27.09 22.19 -20.57
N GLY A 147 27.97 21.48 -21.29
CA GLY A 147 29.01 22.07 -22.11
C GLY A 147 28.57 22.26 -23.56
N GLN A 148 29.53 22.55 -24.43
CA GLN A 148 29.26 22.77 -25.85
C GLN A 148 28.79 21.51 -26.58
N ASP A 149 29.46 20.38 -26.31
CA ASP A 149 29.25 19.09 -27.00
C ASP A 149 28.76 17.97 -26.09
N SER A 150 28.64 18.22 -24.78
CA SER A 150 28.22 17.18 -23.84
C SER A 150 27.41 17.71 -22.66
N VAL A 151 26.60 16.82 -22.10
CA VAL A 151 25.84 17.03 -20.88
C VAL A 151 26.26 15.99 -19.85
N PHE A 152 26.56 16.43 -18.63
CA PHE A 152 26.77 15.58 -17.47
C PHE A 152 25.56 15.68 -16.55
N LEU A 153 25.01 14.53 -16.17
CA LEU A 153 23.93 14.39 -15.20
C LEU A 153 24.46 13.64 -13.99
N TYR A 154 24.40 14.29 -12.84
CA TYR A 154 24.71 13.68 -11.55
C TYR A 154 23.40 13.30 -10.89
N GLY A 155 23.27 12.05 -10.48
CA GLY A 155 22.04 11.57 -9.87
C GLY A 155 22.29 10.65 -8.67
N ILE A 156 21.20 10.36 -7.98
CA ILE A 156 21.17 9.52 -6.80
C ILE A 156 20.00 8.54 -6.90
N VAL A 157 20.17 7.36 -6.31
CA VAL A 157 19.10 6.38 -6.05
C VAL A 157 19.33 5.70 -4.70
N ASN A 158 18.28 5.55 -3.88
CA ASN A 158 18.35 4.81 -2.61
C ASN A 158 17.39 3.63 -2.59
N LYS A 159 17.93 2.44 -2.89
CA LYS A 159 17.19 1.18 -2.92
C LYS A 159 16.65 0.76 -1.55
N THR A 160 17.36 1.07 -0.47
CA THR A 160 17.06 0.64 0.91
C THR A 160 15.72 1.12 1.40
N ARG A 161 15.36 2.36 1.06
CA ARG A 161 14.07 2.95 1.43
C ARG A 161 12.90 2.19 0.81
N PHE A 162 13.14 1.55 -0.32
CA PHE A 162 12.14 0.95 -1.17
C PHE A 162 11.81 -0.49 -0.78
N GLU A 163 12.84 -1.32 -0.61
CA GLU A 163 12.68 -2.73 -0.22
C GLU A 163 12.24 -2.89 1.24
N PHE A 164 12.50 -1.90 2.09
CA PHE A 164 11.97 -1.88 3.46
C PHE A 164 10.45 -1.69 3.47
N LEU A 165 9.93 -0.75 2.66
CA LEU A 165 8.53 -0.35 2.69
C LEU A 165 7.61 -1.32 1.95
N ALA A 166 8.08 -1.96 0.88
CA ALA A 166 7.27 -2.90 0.09
C ALA A 166 8.10 -4.06 -0.48
N PRO A 167 7.46 -5.21 -0.79
CA PRO A 167 8.09 -6.38 -1.38
C PRO A 167 8.22 -6.19 -2.90
N ILE A 168 9.11 -5.30 -3.29
CA ILE A 168 9.48 -4.97 -4.66
C ILE A 168 10.99 -5.13 -4.84
N THR A 169 11.42 -5.34 -6.07
CA THR A 169 12.85 -5.47 -6.38
C THR A 169 13.22 -4.47 -7.45
N VAL A 170 14.22 -3.63 -7.16
CA VAL A 170 14.83 -2.74 -8.15
C VAL A 170 15.82 -3.50 -9.02
N THR A 171 15.69 -3.36 -10.34
CA THR A 171 16.49 -4.07 -11.34
C THR A 171 17.56 -3.19 -11.96
N GLN A 172 17.21 -1.97 -12.32
CA GLN A 172 18.13 -1.02 -12.94
C GLN A 172 17.69 0.42 -12.69
N TYR A 173 18.61 1.36 -12.91
CA TYR A 173 18.39 2.79 -12.72
C TYR A 173 19.24 3.58 -13.71
N GLY A 174 18.96 4.86 -13.85
CA GLY A 174 19.84 5.71 -14.64
C GLY A 174 19.21 7.03 -15.03
N THR A 175 19.60 7.56 -16.19
CA THR A 175 19.04 8.80 -16.73
C THR A 175 18.62 8.67 -18.17
N ILE A 176 17.73 9.57 -18.56
CA ILE A 176 17.34 9.81 -19.95
C ILE A 176 17.60 11.28 -20.26
N ILE A 177 18.09 11.55 -21.48
CA ILE A 177 18.11 12.88 -22.05
C ILE A 177 17.39 12.89 -23.40
N ALA A 178 16.55 13.90 -23.64
CA ALA A 178 15.80 14.07 -24.87
C ALA A 178 15.82 15.53 -25.32
N SER A 179 15.57 15.75 -26.60
CA SER A 179 15.33 17.08 -27.18
C SER A 179 13.87 17.52 -27.10
N GLU A 180 12.99 16.66 -26.57
CA GLU A 180 11.57 16.91 -26.38
C GLU A 180 11.15 16.64 -24.93
N PRO A 181 10.05 17.22 -24.44
CA PRO A 181 9.53 16.97 -23.09
C PRO A 181 8.84 15.59 -22.96
N ASP A 182 9.34 14.58 -23.66
CA ASP A 182 8.88 13.19 -23.65
C ASP A 182 10.07 12.25 -23.38
N SER A 183 10.02 11.54 -22.26
CA SER A 183 11.08 10.63 -21.82
C SER A 183 11.22 9.39 -22.73
N THR A 184 10.25 9.10 -23.58
CA THR A 184 10.29 7.97 -24.53
C THR A 184 11.06 8.29 -25.81
N LYS A 185 11.35 9.57 -26.07
CA LYS A 185 12.04 10.06 -27.27
C LYS A 185 13.54 10.29 -27.06
N GLY A 186 14.04 10.03 -25.86
CA GLY A 186 15.42 10.28 -25.47
C GLY A 186 16.35 9.08 -25.67
N ILE A 187 17.63 9.34 -25.37
CA ILE A 187 18.64 8.30 -25.17
C ILE A 187 18.82 8.08 -23.67
N SER A 188 18.98 6.82 -23.26
CA SER A 188 19.15 6.46 -21.85
C SER A 188 20.53 5.86 -21.57
N LYS A 189 21.03 6.10 -20.36
CA LYS A 189 22.12 5.34 -19.77
C LYS A 189 21.64 4.67 -18.50
N THR A 190 22.09 3.45 -18.29
CA THR A 190 21.56 2.54 -17.27
C THR A 190 22.68 1.92 -16.47
N GLU A 191 22.45 1.76 -15.17
CA GLU A 191 23.26 1.02 -14.22
C GLU A 191 22.43 -0.11 -13.60
N THR A 192 23.05 -1.26 -13.40
CA THR A 192 22.44 -2.47 -12.79
C THR A 192 23.06 -2.81 -11.44
N ASN A 193 24.20 -2.20 -11.12
CA ASN A 193 24.95 -2.50 -9.91
C ASN A 193 24.39 -1.66 -8.76
N PHE A 194 23.60 -2.30 -7.91
CA PHE A 194 23.15 -1.72 -6.66
C PHE A 194 24.02 -2.22 -5.52
N VAL A 195 24.54 -1.29 -4.73
CA VAL A 195 25.05 -1.63 -3.39
C VAL A 195 23.84 -1.63 -2.43
N PRO A 196 23.52 -2.76 -1.77
CA PRO A 196 22.47 -2.80 -0.76
C PRO A 196 22.77 -1.84 0.39
N ASN A 197 21.73 -1.25 0.98
CA ASN A 197 21.84 -0.39 2.17
C ASN A 197 22.63 0.92 1.97
N VAL A 198 22.88 1.35 0.73
CA VAL A 198 23.65 2.58 0.41
C VAL A 198 22.90 3.44 -0.61
N ILE A 199 23.08 4.77 -0.52
CA ILE A 199 22.67 5.71 -1.57
C ILE A 199 23.69 5.59 -2.72
N ASN A 200 23.25 5.09 -3.86
CA ASN A 200 24.10 4.97 -5.04
C ASN A 200 24.09 6.33 -5.76
N ASN A 201 25.28 6.92 -5.87
CA ASN A 201 25.50 8.12 -6.68
C ASN A 201 25.98 7.69 -8.06
N PHE A 202 25.45 8.31 -9.11
CA PHE A 202 25.82 7.97 -10.48
C PHE A 202 26.04 9.22 -11.33
N LEU A 203 26.87 9.06 -12.37
CA LEU A 203 27.22 10.12 -13.30
C LEU A 203 27.09 9.62 -14.73
N HIS A 204 26.20 10.24 -15.49
CA HIS A 204 26.01 9.94 -16.90
C HIS A 204 26.41 11.12 -17.78
N LYS A 205 27.34 10.87 -18.71
CA LYS A 205 27.75 11.80 -19.77
C LYS A 205 27.04 11.48 -21.08
N TYR A 206 26.44 12.47 -21.72
CA TYR A 206 25.81 12.36 -23.04
C TYR A 206 26.54 13.28 -24.04
N ALA A 207 26.77 12.79 -25.26
CA ALA A 207 27.24 13.62 -26.35
C ALA A 207 26.02 14.29 -27.02
N ILE A 208 25.99 15.62 -27.06
CA ILE A 208 24.87 16.39 -27.63
C ILE A 208 24.59 16.02 -29.10
N PRO A 209 25.61 15.83 -29.96
CA PRO A 209 25.37 15.41 -31.35
C PRO A 209 24.64 14.07 -31.50
N ASN A 210 24.67 13.22 -30.47
CA ASN A 210 24.02 11.90 -30.50
C ASN A 210 22.58 11.95 -29.98
N ILE A 211 22.11 13.09 -29.46
CA ILE A 211 20.73 13.25 -29.00
C ILE A 211 19.86 13.48 -30.24
N PRO A 212 18.81 12.66 -30.46
CA PRO A 212 17.91 12.85 -31.58
C PRO A 212 17.34 14.27 -31.61
N PRO A 213 17.25 14.92 -32.79
CA PRO A 213 16.62 16.23 -32.90
C PRO A 213 15.12 16.13 -32.57
N PRO A 214 14.48 17.24 -32.16
CA PRO A 214 13.06 17.22 -31.86
C PRO A 214 12.25 17.02 -33.14
N THR A 215 11.29 16.11 -33.10
CA THR A 215 10.23 15.87 -34.09
C THR A 215 9.14 16.95 -34.08
N ILE A 216 9.00 17.70 -32.98
CA ILE A 216 8.09 18.84 -32.86
C ILE A 216 8.84 20.17 -32.76
N THR A 217 8.22 21.25 -33.23
CA THR A 217 8.72 22.59 -32.94
C THR A 217 8.36 22.97 -31.51
N LEU A 218 9.38 23.17 -30.67
CA LEU A 218 9.17 23.62 -29.29
C LEU A 218 8.81 25.11 -29.25
N PRO A 219 7.84 25.51 -28.40
CA PRO A 219 7.52 26.92 -28.22
C PRO A 219 8.67 27.65 -27.53
N GLN A 220 8.82 28.94 -27.79
CA GLN A 220 9.67 29.81 -26.98
C GLN A 220 9.17 29.82 -25.52
N PRO A 221 10.05 29.75 -24.49
CA PRO A 221 11.52 29.81 -24.52
C PRO A 221 12.21 28.42 -24.47
N LEU A 222 11.56 27.35 -24.94
CA LEU A 222 12.09 25.99 -24.89
C LEU A 222 12.87 25.58 -26.14
N GLN A 223 12.98 26.46 -27.13
CA GLN A 223 13.73 26.16 -28.35
C GLN A 223 15.20 25.89 -28.03
N GLY A 224 15.70 24.73 -28.48
CA GLY A 224 17.08 24.28 -28.20
C GLY A 224 17.33 23.79 -26.77
N ALA A 225 16.29 23.68 -25.92
CA ALA A 225 16.42 23.07 -24.61
C ALA A 225 16.56 21.55 -24.72
N LEU A 226 17.27 20.96 -23.74
CA LEU A 226 17.27 19.52 -23.52
C LEU A 226 16.46 19.21 -22.26
N PHE A 227 15.86 18.03 -22.23
CA PHE A 227 15.06 17.54 -21.12
C PHE A 227 15.72 16.31 -20.54
N ALA A 228 15.78 16.25 -19.21
CA ALA A 228 16.42 15.15 -18.51
C ALA A 228 15.51 14.58 -17.41
N TRP A 229 15.64 13.27 -17.20
CA TRP A 229 14.98 12.52 -16.13
C TRP A 229 15.99 11.54 -15.54
N ALA A 230 15.89 11.27 -14.24
CA ALA A 230 16.38 10.01 -13.70
C ALA A 230 15.23 9.00 -13.71
N PHE A 231 15.57 7.71 -13.81
CA PHE A 231 14.58 6.64 -13.79
C PHE A 231 15.06 5.44 -12.99
N VAL A 232 14.10 4.65 -12.52
CA VAL A 232 14.32 3.38 -11.85
C VAL A 232 13.33 2.35 -12.36
N ASP A 233 13.82 1.15 -12.63
CA ASP A 233 13.02 0.02 -13.05
C ASP A 233 12.94 -1.01 -11.93
N PHE A 234 11.73 -1.49 -11.68
CA PHE A 234 11.46 -2.41 -10.60
C PHE A 234 10.30 -3.33 -10.97
N TYR A 235 10.19 -4.45 -10.27
CA TYR A 235 9.02 -5.31 -10.33
C TYR A 235 8.49 -5.55 -8.92
N ARG A 236 7.22 -5.96 -8.85
CA ARG A 236 6.65 -6.49 -7.60
C ARG A 236 7.05 -7.95 -7.44
N ASN A 237 7.41 -8.36 -6.23
CA ASN A 237 7.97 -9.71 -6.01
C ASN A 237 6.97 -10.84 -6.31
N ASP A 238 5.67 -10.55 -6.33
CA ASP A 238 4.61 -11.48 -6.75
C ASP A 238 4.45 -11.58 -8.27
N THR A 239 4.96 -10.60 -9.03
CA THR A 239 4.95 -10.59 -10.51
C THR A 239 6.32 -10.20 -11.09
N PRO A 240 7.37 -11.03 -10.95
CA PRO A 240 8.74 -10.66 -11.35
C PRO A 240 8.93 -10.35 -12.84
N SER A 241 8.04 -10.85 -13.70
CA SER A 241 8.07 -10.60 -15.15
C SER A 241 7.51 -9.23 -15.56
N GLN A 242 6.80 -8.53 -14.66
CA GLN A 242 6.18 -7.25 -14.94
C GLN A 242 7.08 -6.09 -14.46
N ILE A 243 8.06 -5.73 -15.29
CA ILE A 243 8.94 -4.59 -15.02
C ILE A 243 8.17 -3.28 -15.25
N ARG A 244 8.19 -2.42 -14.24
CA ARG A 244 7.65 -1.07 -14.26
C ARG A 244 8.79 -0.07 -14.19
N ARG A 245 8.61 1.09 -14.82
CA ARG A 245 9.58 2.20 -14.81
C ARG A 245 8.98 3.44 -14.14
N LEU A 246 9.73 4.03 -13.22
CA LEU A 246 9.42 5.33 -12.62
C LEU A 246 10.40 6.38 -13.10
N TYR A 247 9.88 7.57 -13.35
CA TYR A 247 10.67 8.73 -13.76
C TYR A 247 10.59 9.81 -12.71
N THR A 248 11.70 10.52 -12.48
CA THR A 248 11.67 11.76 -11.71
C THR A 248 10.86 12.83 -12.42
N ARG A 249 10.64 13.97 -11.76
CA ARG A 249 10.21 15.17 -12.47
C ARG A 249 11.23 15.53 -13.55
N ARG A 250 10.73 16.09 -14.67
CA ARG A 250 11.59 16.55 -15.76
C ARG A 250 12.47 17.71 -15.29
N ILE A 251 13.69 17.76 -15.79
CA ILE A 251 14.60 18.89 -15.66
C ILE A 251 14.82 19.48 -17.04
N ILE A 252 14.82 20.81 -17.11
CA ILE A 252 15.06 21.55 -18.36
C ILE A 252 16.48 22.08 -18.32
N LEU A 253 17.26 21.70 -19.33
CA LEU A 253 18.65 22.10 -19.50
C LEU A 253 18.72 23.12 -20.63
N ARG A 254 19.30 24.29 -20.35
CA ARG A 254 19.48 25.37 -21.31
C ARG A 254 20.93 25.80 -21.34
N LYS A 255 21.42 26.14 -22.54
CA LYS A 255 22.74 26.77 -22.65
C LYS A 255 22.62 28.10 -21.91
N ARG A 256 23.49 28.30 -20.93
CA ARG A 256 23.62 29.60 -20.28
C ARG A 256 24.22 30.59 -21.28
#